data_AF-A0A8J2KUT3-F1
#
_entry.id   AF-A0A8J2KUT3-F1
#
_cell.length_a   1.000
_cell.length_b   1.000
_cell.length_c   1.000
_cell.angle_alpha   90.00
_cell.angle_beta   90.00
_cell.angle_gamma   90.00
#
_symmetry.space_group_name_H-M   'P 1'
#
loop_
_entity.id
_entity.type
_entity.pdbx_description
1 polymer ?
#
loop_
_entity_poly.entity_id
_entity_poly.type
_entity_poly.pdbx_seq_one_letter_code
_entity_poly.pdbx_strand_id
1 'polypeptide(L)'
;LMKNLGFEKFSMIGWSDGGITALILAALYPSSVEKLITIGANSYVDQEDVSSVNAIKNVDNWSRRMVEPLLKVYGQEYLQDMWTKFCLAYEEMYANGGNICKDKLKDIKCPTLIVQGLKDAMVSVEHAEHLHKNISGSTLRIIPE
;
A
#
# COMPACT_ATOMS: atom_id res chain seq x y z
N LEU A 1 -0.95 -18.65 -1.81
CA LEU A 1 -1.49 -18.58 -3.18
C LEU A 1 -0.51 -19.11 -4.22
N MET A 2 0.57 -18.40 -4.56
CA MET A 2 1.47 -18.76 -5.66
C MET A 2 2.05 -20.19 -5.58
N LYS A 3 2.46 -20.63 -4.37
CA LYS A 3 2.89 -22.02 -4.15
C LYS A 3 1.83 -23.05 -4.52
N ASN A 4 0.56 -22.81 -4.18
CA ASN A 4 -0.54 -23.72 -4.53
C ASN A 4 -0.85 -23.73 -6.03
N LEU A 5 -0.47 -22.66 -6.74
CA LEU A 5 -0.55 -22.58 -8.21
C LEU A 5 0.69 -23.19 -8.89
N GLY A 6 1.62 -23.77 -8.11
CA GLY A 6 2.84 -24.40 -8.63
C GLY A 6 4.01 -23.44 -8.86
N PHE A 7 3.93 -22.18 -8.40
CA PHE A 7 5.01 -21.20 -8.54
C PHE A 7 5.80 -21.05 -7.24
N GLU A 8 7.06 -21.50 -7.27
CA GLU A 8 7.99 -21.34 -6.13
C GLU A 8 8.69 -19.97 -6.12
N LYS A 9 8.88 -19.38 -7.30
CA LYS A 9 9.50 -18.08 -7.53
C LYS A 9 8.69 -17.23 -8.51
N PHE A 10 8.47 -15.96 -8.19
CA PHE A 10 7.64 -15.05 -8.98
C PHE A 10 8.02 -13.59 -8.74
N SER A 11 7.62 -12.71 -9.66
CA SER A 11 7.71 -11.25 -9.47
C SER A 11 6.35 -10.70 -9.06
N MET A 12 6.35 -9.58 -8.34
CA MET A 12 5.13 -8.93 -7.86
C MET A 12 5.07 -7.47 -8.30
N ILE A 13 3.86 -7.04 -8.62
CA ILE A 13 3.48 -5.63 -8.70
C ILE A 13 2.35 -5.41 -7.70
N GLY A 14 2.54 -4.46 -6.80
CA GLY A 14 1.57 -4.13 -5.75
C GLY A 14 1.26 -2.64 -5.76
N TRP A 15 -0.03 -2.31 -5.75
CA TRP A 15 -0.52 -0.93 -5.67
C TRP A 15 -1.22 -0.72 -4.33
N SER A 16 -0.93 0.40 -3.66
CA SER A 16 -1.50 0.75 -2.34
C SER A 16 -1.24 -0.36 -1.32
N ASP A 17 -2.26 -0.86 -0.63
CA ASP A 17 -2.18 -2.02 0.27
C ASP A 17 -1.61 -3.28 -0.38
N GLY A 18 -1.80 -3.44 -1.70
CA GLY A 18 -1.15 -4.50 -2.45
C GLY A 18 0.37 -4.33 -2.51
N GLY A 19 0.85 -3.08 -2.55
CA GLY A 19 2.26 -2.72 -2.42
C GLY A 19 2.80 -3.02 -1.03
N ILE A 20 2.06 -2.66 0.02
CA ILE A 20 2.42 -2.99 1.42
C ILE A 20 2.52 -4.51 1.61
N THR A 21 1.51 -5.24 1.12
CA THR A 21 1.49 -6.70 1.13
C THR A 21 2.68 -7.28 0.39
N ALA A 22 3.03 -6.73 -0.77
CA ALA A 22 4.16 -7.17 -1.58
C ALA A 22 5.51 -6.89 -0.89
N LEU A 23 5.66 -5.77 -0.17
CA LEU A 23 6.83 -5.46 0.67
C LEU A 23 6.99 -6.51 1.78
N ILE A 24 5.91 -6.78 2.52
CA ILE A 24 5.90 -7.78 3.60
C ILE A 24 6.28 -9.15 3.04
N LEU A 25 5.69 -9.55 1.91
CA LEU A 25 5.94 -10.86 1.31
C LEU A 25 7.37 -10.99 0.79
N ALA A 26 7.93 -9.95 0.19
CA ALA A 26 9.32 -9.92 -0.24
C ALA A 26 10.32 -9.97 0.92
N ALA A 27 9.97 -9.38 2.07
CA ALA A 27 10.79 -9.45 3.28
C ALA A 27 10.71 -10.82 3.97
N LEU A 28 9.51 -11.42 4.06
CA LEU A 28 9.30 -12.72 4.72
C LEU A 28 9.77 -13.91 3.88
N TYR A 29 9.69 -13.80 2.55
CA TYR A 29 10.01 -14.87 1.62
C TYR A 29 10.99 -14.41 0.52
N PRO A 30 12.20 -13.95 0.89
CA PRO A 30 13.14 -13.32 -0.05
C PRO A 30 13.61 -14.28 -1.16
N SER A 31 13.56 -15.60 -0.93
CA SER A 31 13.88 -16.60 -1.96
C SER A 31 12.77 -16.80 -3.00
N SER A 32 11.52 -16.47 -2.67
CA SER A 32 10.36 -16.64 -3.55
C SER A 32 10.07 -15.41 -4.41
N VAL A 33 10.52 -14.22 -4.01
CA VAL A 33 10.28 -12.98 -4.77
C VAL A 33 11.48 -12.65 -5.63
N GLU A 34 11.30 -12.68 -6.95
CA GLU A 34 12.36 -12.41 -7.92
C GLU A 34 12.59 -10.91 -8.14
N LYS A 35 11.50 -10.15 -8.32
CA LYS A 35 11.49 -8.70 -8.48
C LYS A 35 10.22 -8.12 -7.88
N LEU A 36 10.29 -6.87 -7.44
CA LEU A 36 9.18 -6.16 -6.83
C LEU A 36 8.96 -4.80 -7.50
N ILE A 37 7.70 -4.48 -7.79
CA ILE A 37 7.25 -3.12 -8.11
C ILE A 37 6.21 -2.71 -7.06
N THR A 38 6.43 -1.59 -6.38
CA THR A 38 5.42 -0.95 -5.52
C THR A 38 4.94 0.35 -6.14
N ILE A 39 3.65 0.62 -5.99
CA ILE A 39 3.00 1.85 -6.47
C ILE A 39 2.19 2.42 -5.30
N GLY A 40 2.44 3.68 -4.89
CA GLY A 40 1.59 4.35 -3.89
C GLY A 40 1.54 3.61 -2.55
N ALA A 41 2.67 3.12 -2.03
CA ALA A 41 2.71 2.27 -0.84
C ALA A 41 3.47 2.94 0.31
N ASN A 42 3.01 2.68 1.53
CA ASN A 42 3.62 3.13 2.78
C ASN A 42 4.03 1.94 3.66
N SER A 43 5.11 2.07 4.44
CA SER A 43 5.53 1.03 5.40
C SER A 43 5.16 1.34 6.85
N TYR A 44 4.55 2.50 7.06
CA TYR A 44 4.08 2.99 8.34
C TYR A 44 2.91 3.96 8.14
N VAL A 45 2.22 4.28 9.23
CA VAL A 45 1.11 5.25 9.28
C VAL A 45 1.51 6.41 10.17
N ASP A 46 1.32 7.64 9.70
CA ASP A 46 1.41 8.86 10.49
C ASP A 46 0.06 9.60 10.60
N GLN A 47 0.08 10.78 11.22
CA GLN A 47 -1.13 11.57 11.44
C GLN A 47 -1.71 12.14 10.13
N GLU A 48 -0.88 12.41 9.12
CA GLU A 48 -1.31 12.90 7.80
C GLU A 48 -2.03 11.78 7.04
N ASP A 49 -1.51 10.55 7.11
CA ASP A 49 -2.16 9.37 6.54
C ASP A 49 -3.54 9.16 7.16
N VAL A 50 -3.65 9.18 8.51
CA VAL A 50 -4.92 9.06 9.23
C VAL A 50 -5.91 10.15 8.82
N SER A 51 -5.43 11.38 8.66
CA SER A 51 -6.27 12.51 8.24
C SER A 51 -6.77 12.33 6.80
N SER A 52 -5.92 11.85 5.91
CA SER A 52 -6.23 11.63 4.49
C SER A 52 -7.28 10.52 4.30
N VAL A 53 -7.13 9.38 4.97
CA VAL A 53 -8.14 8.30 4.90
C VAL A 53 -9.47 8.71 5.53
N ASN A 54 -9.45 9.48 6.62
CA ASN A 54 -10.67 9.95 7.27
C ASN A 54 -11.39 11.04 6.49
N ALA A 55 -10.68 11.85 5.69
CA ALA A 55 -11.30 12.85 4.80
C ALA A 55 -12.26 12.21 3.79
N ILE A 56 -12.06 10.92 3.45
CA ILE A 56 -12.90 10.16 2.54
C ILE A 56 -13.70 9.06 3.23
N LYS A 57 -13.95 9.16 4.54
CA LYS A 57 -14.68 8.14 5.32
C LYS A 57 -16.12 7.93 4.86
N ASN A 58 -16.80 8.99 4.43
CA ASN A 58 -18.16 8.91 3.89
C ASN A 58 -18.11 8.65 2.37
N VAL A 59 -18.55 7.47 1.94
CA VAL A 59 -18.50 7.05 0.54
C VAL A 59 -19.49 7.84 -0.34
N ASP A 60 -20.51 8.49 0.25
CA ASP A 60 -21.44 9.37 -0.47
C ASP A 60 -20.76 10.62 -1.03
N ASN A 61 -19.62 11.02 -0.43
CA ASN A 61 -18.86 12.19 -0.88
C ASN A 61 -17.86 11.85 -1.99
N TRP A 62 -17.74 10.58 -2.38
CA TRP A 62 -16.78 10.17 -3.39
C TRP A 62 -17.21 10.59 -4.78
N SER A 63 -16.21 10.80 -5.65
CA SER A 63 -16.51 11.02 -7.06
C SER A 63 -17.26 9.82 -7.65
N ARG A 64 -18.21 10.10 -8.54
CA ARG A 64 -18.98 9.07 -9.26
C ARG A 64 -18.09 7.99 -9.87
N ARG A 65 -16.96 8.41 -10.46
CA ARG A 65 -15.96 7.51 -11.07
C ARG A 65 -15.37 6.51 -10.06
N MET A 66 -15.20 6.91 -8.81
CA MET A 66 -14.62 6.07 -7.76
C MET A 66 -15.67 5.13 -7.15
N VAL A 67 -16.87 5.63 -6.87
CA VAL A 67 -17.86 4.91 -6.07
C VAL A 67 -18.70 3.92 -6.90
N GLU A 68 -19.06 4.25 -8.15
CA GLU A 68 -19.96 3.41 -8.96
C GLU A 68 -19.48 1.95 -9.18
N PRO A 69 -18.20 1.70 -9.52
CA PRO A 69 -17.72 0.33 -9.69
C PRO A 69 -17.82 -0.49 -8.40
N LEU A 70 -17.57 0.16 -7.25
CA LEU A 70 -17.57 -0.49 -5.95
C LEU A 70 -19.00 -0.75 -5.46
N LEU A 71 -19.92 0.18 -5.67
CA LEU A 71 -21.34 -0.01 -5.37
C LEU A 71 -21.95 -1.18 -6.15
N LYS A 72 -21.54 -1.37 -7.41
CA LYS A 72 -22.01 -2.50 -8.24
C LYS A 72 -21.61 -3.86 -7.66
N VAL A 73 -20.46 -3.93 -7.00
CA VAL A 73 -19.93 -5.19 -6.45
C VAL A 73 -20.41 -5.43 -5.01
N TYR A 74 -20.41 -4.39 -4.19
CA TYR A 74 -20.57 -4.51 -2.75
C TYR A 74 -21.92 -4.01 -2.24
N GLY A 75 -22.60 -3.13 -2.97
CA GLY A 75 -23.76 -2.39 -2.49
C GLY A 75 -23.41 -1.28 -1.50
N GLN A 76 -24.33 -0.35 -1.30
CA GLN A 76 -24.12 0.88 -0.52
C GLN A 76 -23.71 0.60 0.94
N GLU A 77 -24.54 -0.16 1.66
CA GLU A 77 -24.36 -0.37 3.11
C GLU A 77 -23.05 -1.10 3.42
N TYR A 78 -22.76 -2.17 2.67
CA TYR A 78 -21.54 -2.94 2.90
C TYR A 78 -20.27 -2.19 2.47
N LEU A 79 -20.33 -1.39 1.39
CA LEU A 79 -19.21 -0.54 1.00
C LEU A 79 -18.89 0.51 2.09
N GLN A 80 -19.91 1.17 2.62
CA GLN A 80 -19.73 2.17 3.69
C GLN A 80 -19.20 1.51 4.97
N ASP A 81 -19.71 0.35 5.38
CA ASP A 81 -19.21 -0.39 6.54
C ASP A 81 -17.74 -0.82 6.35
N MET A 82 -17.42 -1.42 5.19
CA MET A 82 -16.07 -1.85 4.85
C MET A 82 -15.08 -0.68 4.88
N TRP A 83 -15.44 0.46 4.27
CA TRP A 83 -14.57 1.63 4.24
C TRP A 83 -14.41 2.26 5.63
N THR A 84 -15.48 2.29 6.43
CA THR A 84 -15.40 2.74 7.83
C THR A 84 -14.41 1.91 8.62
N LYS A 85 -14.44 0.59 8.47
CA LYS A 85 -13.49 -0.34 9.12
C LYS A 85 -12.06 -0.13 8.63
N PHE A 86 -11.87 0.18 7.34
CA PHE A 86 -10.56 0.54 6.80
C PHE A 86 -9.98 1.79 7.48
N CYS A 87 -10.77 2.87 7.60
CA CYS A 87 -10.35 4.07 8.31
C CYS A 87 -10.00 3.79 9.79
N LEU A 88 -10.83 3.01 10.48
CA LEU A 88 -10.58 2.62 11.88
C LEU A 88 -9.29 1.81 12.03
N ALA A 89 -8.98 0.93 11.08
CA ALA A 89 -7.73 0.17 11.09
C ALA A 89 -6.50 1.10 10.97
N TYR A 90 -6.57 2.15 10.15
CA TYR A 90 -5.50 3.16 10.06
C TYR A 90 -5.34 3.94 11.37
N GLU A 91 -6.45 4.36 12.00
CA GLU A 91 -6.42 5.01 13.31
C GLU A 91 -5.77 4.11 14.38
N GLU A 92 -6.13 2.82 14.39
CA GLU A 92 -5.57 1.83 15.31
C GLU A 92 -4.07 1.59 15.06
N MET A 93 -3.65 1.46 13.79
CA MET A 93 -2.24 1.31 13.44
C MET A 93 -1.42 2.50 13.94
N TYR A 94 -1.90 3.72 13.70
CA TYR A 94 -1.26 4.94 14.19
C TYR A 94 -1.17 4.97 15.73
N ALA A 95 -2.28 4.66 16.42
CA ALA A 95 -2.31 4.59 17.88
C ALA A 95 -1.32 3.56 18.46
N ASN A 96 -1.02 2.50 17.71
CA ASN A 96 -0.06 1.46 18.07
C ASN A 96 1.37 1.73 17.55
N GLY A 97 1.71 2.99 17.30
CA GLY A 97 3.07 3.41 16.93
C GLY A 97 3.34 3.43 15.42
N GLY A 98 2.32 3.19 14.59
CA GLY A 98 2.34 3.41 13.16
C GLY A 98 3.14 2.41 12.33
N ASN A 99 3.90 1.49 12.93
CA ASN A 99 4.69 0.55 12.15
C ASN A 99 3.81 -0.51 11.46
N ILE A 100 3.84 -0.56 10.12
CA ILE A 100 3.24 -1.66 9.36
C ILE A 100 4.31 -2.70 9.01
N CYS A 101 5.39 -2.28 8.34
CA CYS A 101 6.50 -3.15 7.93
C CYS A 101 7.84 -2.42 7.84
N LYS A 102 7.97 -1.24 8.47
CA LYS A 102 9.16 -0.38 8.47
C LYS A 102 10.42 -1.13 8.91
N ASP A 103 10.28 -1.99 9.91
CA ASP A 103 11.39 -2.80 10.46
C ASP A 103 11.81 -3.96 9.54
N LYS A 104 10.99 -4.30 8.55
CA LYS A 104 11.22 -5.42 7.60
C LYS A 104 11.83 -4.99 6.27
N LEU A 105 11.85 -3.70 5.96
CA LEU A 105 12.33 -3.20 4.65
C LEU A 105 13.76 -3.64 4.31
N LYS A 106 14.64 -3.68 5.31
CA LYS A 106 16.04 -4.15 5.18
C LYS A 106 16.17 -5.63 4.79
N ASP A 107 15.13 -6.42 5.02
CA ASP A 107 15.11 -7.85 4.74
C ASP A 107 14.72 -8.15 3.29
N ILE A 108 14.20 -7.17 2.55
CA ILE A 108 13.93 -7.28 1.11
C ILE A 108 15.26 -7.36 0.35
N LYS A 109 15.45 -8.46 -0.41
CA LYS A 109 16.69 -8.74 -1.16
C LYS A 109 16.55 -8.63 -2.68
N CYS A 110 15.32 -8.65 -3.19
CA CYS A 110 15.08 -8.58 -4.63
C CYS A 110 15.21 -7.15 -5.16
N PRO A 111 15.60 -6.97 -6.43
CA PRO A 111 15.50 -5.68 -7.11
C PRO A 111 14.08 -5.12 -6.98
N THR A 112 13.99 -3.86 -6.54
CA THR A 112 12.72 -3.21 -6.22
C THR A 112 12.59 -1.88 -6.95
N LEU A 113 11.51 -1.70 -7.71
CA LEU A 113 11.12 -0.42 -8.29
C LEU A 113 10.00 0.18 -7.44
N ILE A 114 10.21 1.37 -6.93
CA ILE A 114 9.22 2.14 -6.16
C ILE A 114 8.70 3.24 -7.07
N VAL A 115 7.40 3.25 -7.31
CA VAL A 115 6.72 4.24 -8.16
C VAL A 115 5.77 5.06 -7.29
N GLN A 116 5.83 6.38 -7.42
CA GLN A 116 4.97 7.29 -6.66
C GLN A 116 4.50 8.43 -7.54
N GLY A 117 3.22 8.77 -7.47
CA GLY A 117 2.69 9.98 -8.09
C GLY A 117 3.02 11.20 -7.25
N LEU A 118 3.51 12.28 -7.87
CA LEU A 118 3.78 13.54 -7.18
C LEU A 118 2.50 14.18 -6.62
N LYS A 119 1.37 13.93 -7.27
CA LYS A 119 0.03 14.46 -6.93
C LYS A 119 -0.86 13.42 -6.25
N ASP A 120 -0.28 12.34 -5.72
CA ASP A 120 -1.03 11.35 -4.98
C ASP A 120 -1.67 12.00 -3.74
N ALA A 121 -2.99 11.97 -3.67
CA ALA A 121 -3.76 12.61 -2.60
C ALA A 121 -3.89 11.75 -1.35
N MET A 122 -3.45 10.49 -1.42
CA MET A 122 -3.59 9.50 -0.34
C MET A 122 -2.26 9.15 0.31
N VAL A 123 -1.18 9.08 -0.48
CA VAL A 123 0.14 8.67 0.00
C VAL A 123 1.17 9.71 -0.39
N SER A 124 1.75 10.37 0.62
CA SER A 124 2.80 11.37 0.43
C SER A 124 4.04 10.78 -0.26
N VAL A 125 4.76 11.62 -1.01
CA VAL A 125 6.06 11.25 -1.63
C VAL A 125 7.09 10.83 -0.59
N GLU A 126 6.98 11.32 0.65
CA GLU A 126 7.85 10.93 1.76
C GLU A 126 7.87 9.42 1.95
N HIS A 127 6.72 8.74 1.85
CA HIS A 127 6.66 7.29 2.02
C HIS A 127 7.51 6.56 0.98
N ALA A 128 7.50 7.02 -0.27
CA ALA A 128 8.29 6.43 -1.34
C ALA A 128 9.80 6.70 -1.15
N GLU A 129 10.17 7.89 -0.68
CA GLU A 129 11.55 8.21 -0.29
C GLU A 129 12.02 7.35 0.89
N HIS A 130 11.14 7.14 1.87
CA HIS A 130 11.37 6.27 3.01
C HIS A 130 11.64 4.83 2.59
N LEU A 131 10.80 4.27 1.70
CA LEU A 131 11.01 2.96 1.12
C LEU A 131 12.35 2.88 0.39
N HIS A 132 12.65 3.87 -0.46
CA HIS A 132 13.89 3.87 -1.26
C HIS A 132 15.14 3.89 -0.38
N LYS A 133 15.11 4.68 0.69
CA LYS A 133 16.20 4.78 1.67
C LYS A 133 16.45 3.46 2.42
N ASN A 134 15.40 2.67 2.67
CA ASN A 134 15.48 1.49 3.54
C ASN A 134 15.50 0.15 2.79
N ILE A 135 15.26 0.15 1.47
CA ILE A 135 15.35 -1.04 0.61
C ILE A 135 16.63 -0.94 -0.22
N SER A 136 17.62 -1.76 0.12
CA SER A 136 18.91 -1.79 -0.58
C SER A 136 18.76 -2.17 -2.05
N GLY A 137 19.39 -1.40 -2.94
CA GLY A 137 19.33 -1.65 -4.39
C GLY A 137 17.98 -1.34 -5.05
N SER A 138 17.09 -0.64 -4.34
CA SER A 138 15.85 -0.16 -4.95
C SER A 138 16.08 1.02 -5.90
N THR A 139 15.11 1.28 -6.78
CA THR A 139 15.06 2.47 -7.63
C THR A 139 13.76 3.21 -7.37
N LEU A 140 13.83 4.53 -7.17
CA LEU A 140 12.67 5.39 -7.04
C LEU A 140 12.32 6.07 -8.38
N ARG A 141 11.04 6.11 -8.71
CA ARG A 141 10.47 6.86 -9.84
C ARG A 141 9.27 7.68 -9.36
N ILE A 142 9.45 8.99 -9.34
CA ILE A 142 8.36 9.95 -9.10
C ILE A 142 7.73 10.31 -10.45
N ILE A 143 6.41 10.16 -10.57
CA ILE A 143 5.63 10.48 -11.75
C ILE A 143 5.03 11.89 -11.56
N PRO A 144 5.37 12.88 -12.39
CA PRO A 144 4.95 14.27 -12.19
C PRO A 144 3.43 14.53 -12.35
N GLU A 145 2.77 13.74 -13.19
CA GLU A 145 1.35 13.88 -13.56
C GLU A 145 0.49 12.71 -13.08
#